data_AF-A0A1W1D099-F1
#
_entry.id   AF-A0A1W1D099-F1
#
_cell.length_a   1.000
_cell.length_b   1.000
_cell.length_c   1.000
_cell.angle_alpha   90.00
_cell.angle_beta   90.00
_cell.angle_gamma   90.00
#
_symmetry.space_group_name_H-M   'P 1'
#
loop_
_entity.id
_entity.type
_entity.pdbx_description
1 polymer ?
#
loop_
_entity_poly.entity_id
_entity_poly.type
_entity_poly.pdbx_seq_one_letter_code
_entity_poly.pdbx_strand_id
1 'polypeptide(L)'
;MNKHINKIFIFLVILLFAYQIVGCGSSSSSHKESNKKILLKIEGIVTKAINKDIDVTLLGAKAYNAQNSVISKINLKANEAKNLTLYVKSSSSEDLRVLVKIEGYIDNGITIQPKSVKDGDEKIIQMIPAKSGKVKDGIFVQIAEITGVDSDGITEKEIKVEAKENKSATGTSIVIPKGTRFTDKNGNPVTPDRLTLVHFDPQEAGVLDAYPGGLDVMVDVDGNMEQVHFKSAAFASIILEDSNGNKVNKATQKRLNKGEKTVSKLSEPITVRMEVKKGIRDAEGNLVQCNDTIPLWGYNVDEGLWQYEKRDVSLQCTDDKSKFVAIFPTRSLSFKNIDWVCCLAIDICPSPCVPPTD
;
A
#
# COMPACT_ATOMS: atom_id res chain seq x y z
N MET A 1 -85.32 12.77 -30.49
CA MET A 1 -84.17 13.62 -30.12
C MET A 1 -83.69 13.31 -28.68
N ASN A 2 -83.47 12.02 -28.38
CA ASN A 2 -83.30 11.55 -26.99
C ASN A 2 -82.59 10.18 -26.97
N LYS A 3 -81.34 10.09 -27.45
CA LYS A 3 -80.59 8.81 -27.44
C LYS A 3 -79.05 8.92 -27.36
N HIS A 4 -78.50 10.09 -27.01
CA HIS A 4 -77.04 10.28 -26.90
C HIS A 4 -76.52 10.78 -25.54
N ILE A 5 -77.36 10.92 -24.51
CA ILE A 5 -76.93 11.47 -23.20
C ILE A 5 -76.50 10.39 -22.17
N ASN A 6 -76.67 9.09 -22.47
CA ASN A 6 -76.29 8.03 -21.51
C ASN A 6 -74.88 7.42 -21.70
N LYS A 7 -74.08 7.88 -22.66
CA LYS A 7 -72.68 7.42 -22.82
C LYS A 7 -71.62 8.38 -22.27
N ILE A 8 -71.99 9.62 -21.91
CA ILE A 8 -71.05 10.61 -21.36
C ILE A 8 -70.98 10.52 -19.82
N PHE A 9 -72.02 10.01 -19.15
CA PHE A 9 -72.01 9.89 -17.68
C PHE A 9 -71.25 8.66 -17.15
N ILE A 10 -71.02 7.63 -17.97
CA ILE A 10 -70.24 6.44 -17.57
C ILE A 10 -68.73 6.64 -17.77
N PHE A 11 -68.31 7.57 -18.63
CA PHE A 11 -66.89 7.88 -18.84
C PHE A 11 -66.32 8.84 -17.78
N LEU A 12 -67.16 9.63 -17.09
CA LEU A 12 -66.72 10.59 -16.09
C LEU A 12 -66.62 10.02 -14.65
N VAL A 13 -67.25 8.87 -14.37
CA VAL A 13 -67.18 8.23 -13.05
C VAL A 13 -65.98 7.27 -12.93
N ILE A 14 -65.44 6.80 -14.07
CA ILE A 14 -64.21 5.97 -14.08
C ILE A 14 -62.93 6.85 -13.99
N LEU A 15 -63.00 8.13 -14.37
CA LEU A 15 -61.85 9.04 -14.24
C LEU A 15 -61.67 9.64 -12.83
N LEU A 16 -62.67 9.54 -11.95
CA LEU A 16 -62.64 10.10 -10.59
C LEU A 16 -62.30 9.07 -9.50
N PHE A 17 -62.26 7.78 -9.81
CA PHE A 17 -61.71 6.75 -8.91
C PHE A 17 -60.24 6.38 -9.20
N ALA A 18 -59.65 6.94 -10.26
CA ALA A 18 -58.22 6.80 -10.54
C ALA A 18 -57.33 7.86 -9.83
N TYR A 19 -57.92 8.79 -9.07
CA TYR A 19 -57.17 9.91 -8.44
C TYR A 19 -57.15 9.89 -6.89
N GLN A 20 -57.63 8.83 -6.24
CA GLN A 20 -57.63 8.71 -4.78
C GLN A 20 -57.08 7.38 -4.24
N ILE A 21 -56.24 6.70 -5.03
CA ILE A 21 -55.21 5.82 -4.46
C ILE A 21 -53.84 6.41 -4.80
N VAL A 22 -53.64 7.68 -4.39
CA VAL A 22 -52.33 8.08 -3.87
C VAL A 22 -52.33 7.62 -2.43
N GLY A 23 -52.20 6.30 -2.25
CA GLY A 23 -51.66 5.82 -0.99
C GLY A 23 -50.31 6.50 -0.82
N CYS A 24 -50.02 6.99 0.38
CA CYS A 24 -48.66 6.98 0.91
C CYS A 24 -48.18 5.52 0.96
N GLY A 25 -48.05 4.88 -0.21
CA GLY A 25 -47.02 3.90 -0.42
C GLY A 25 -45.75 4.73 -0.35
N SER A 26 -45.10 4.69 0.81
CA SER A 26 -43.67 4.86 0.86
C SER A 26 -43.10 3.89 -0.17
N SER A 27 -42.95 4.36 -1.42
CA SER A 27 -42.01 3.79 -2.35
C SER A 27 -40.67 4.02 -1.67
N SER A 28 -40.29 3.08 -0.80
CA SER A 28 -38.90 2.81 -0.58
C SER A 28 -38.40 2.48 -1.97
N SER A 29 -37.88 3.49 -2.67
CA SER A 29 -36.93 3.26 -3.72
C SER A 29 -35.83 2.49 -3.00
N SER A 30 -35.93 1.16 -3.05
CA SER A 30 -34.80 0.32 -2.74
C SER A 30 -33.84 0.70 -3.86
N HIS A 31 -33.01 1.71 -3.59
CA HIS A 31 -31.82 1.97 -4.36
C HIS A 31 -31.09 0.64 -4.30
N LYS A 32 -31.29 -0.19 -5.33
CA LYS A 32 -30.55 -1.42 -5.52
C LYS A 32 -29.13 -0.95 -5.64
N GLU A 33 -28.43 -1.08 -4.52
CA GLU A 33 -27.06 -0.67 -4.42
C GLU A 33 -26.29 -1.43 -5.49
N SER A 34 -25.86 -0.70 -6.52
CA SER A 34 -25.17 -1.28 -7.65
C SER A 34 -23.71 -1.49 -7.24
N ASN A 35 -23.18 -2.66 -7.58
CA ASN A 35 -21.74 -2.84 -7.50
C ASN A 35 -21.09 -1.90 -8.53
N LYS A 36 -20.05 -1.18 -8.12
CA LYS A 36 -19.21 -0.37 -9.00
C LYS A 36 -18.14 -1.26 -9.62
N LYS A 37 -17.95 -1.16 -10.93
CA LYS A 37 -16.90 -1.82 -11.69
C LYS A 37 -15.57 -1.08 -11.49
N ILE A 38 -14.51 -1.84 -11.23
CA ILE A 38 -13.12 -1.36 -11.20
C ILE A 38 -12.31 -2.18 -12.20
N LEU A 39 -11.51 -1.52 -13.02
CA LEU A 39 -10.52 -2.13 -13.88
C LEU A 39 -9.14 -2.06 -13.20
N LEU A 40 -8.60 -3.21 -12.81
CA LEU A 40 -7.24 -3.34 -12.32
C LEU A 40 -6.29 -3.69 -13.46
N LYS A 41 -5.23 -2.90 -13.64
CA LYS A 41 -4.12 -3.21 -14.53
C LYS A 41 -2.89 -3.56 -13.72
N ILE A 42 -2.27 -4.69 -14.03
CA ILE A 42 -1.03 -5.12 -13.38
C ILE A 42 0.08 -5.05 -14.42
N GLU A 43 1.01 -4.13 -14.23
CA GLU A 43 2.03 -3.78 -15.21
C GLU A 43 3.42 -3.82 -14.56
N GLY A 44 4.47 -4.14 -15.32
CA GLY A 44 5.84 -3.95 -14.86
C GLY A 44 6.27 -2.50 -15.06
N ILE A 45 7.02 -1.95 -14.09
CA ILE A 45 7.41 -0.52 -14.10
C ILE A 45 8.32 -0.14 -15.28
N VAL A 46 9.08 -1.10 -15.81
CA VAL A 46 9.96 -0.89 -16.99
C VAL A 46 9.32 -1.44 -18.26
N THR A 47 8.81 -2.67 -18.18
CA THR A 47 8.12 -3.33 -19.27
C THR A 47 6.68 -3.55 -18.83
N LYS A 48 5.74 -2.89 -19.51
CA LYS A 48 4.31 -3.04 -19.17
C LYS A 48 3.84 -4.49 -19.22
N ALA A 49 4.47 -5.30 -20.08
CA ALA A 49 4.18 -6.72 -20.22
C ALA A 49 4.78 -7.56 -19.07
N ILE A 50 3.96 -8.42 -18.47
CA ILE A 50 4.37 -9.42 -17.49
C ILE A 50 4.06 -10.81 -18.05
N ASN A 51 5.09 -11.58 -18.39
CA ASN A 51 4.96 -12.92 -18.98
C ASN A 51 5.03 -14.04 -17.93
N LYS A 52 4.44 -13.79 -16.75
CA LYS A 52 4.44 -14.70 -15.60
C LYS A 52 3.02 -14.84 -15.05
N ASP A 53 2.79 -15.94 -14.34
CA ASP A 53 1.57 -16.12 -13.56
C ASP A 53 1.50 -15.05 -12.46
N ILE A 54 0.29 -14.56 -12.18
CA ILE A 54 0.04 -13.50 -11.21
C ILE A 54 -0.93 -14.01 -10.16
N ASP A 55 -0.49 -14.00 -8.90
CA ASP A 55 -1.34 -14.29 -7.76
C ASP A 55 -1.89 -12.99 -7.19
N VAL A 56 -3.21 -12.83 -7.24
CA VAL A 56 -3.94 -11.72 -6.64
C VAL A 56 -4.68 -12.21 -5.41
N THR A 57 -4.47 -11.55 -4.27
CA THR A 57 -5.22 -11.77 -3.03
C THR A 57 -6.02 -10.52 -2.67
N LEU A 58 -7.29 -10.70 -2.32
CA LEU A 58 -8.22 -9.63 -1.99
C LEU A 58 -8.61 -9.74 -0.50
N LEU A 59 -8.39 -8.66 0.25
CA LEU A 59 -8.66 -8.59 1.69
C LEU A 59 -9.60 -7.42 2.02
N GLY A 60 -10.31 -7.51 3.15
CA GLY A 60 -11.26 -6.49 3.59
C GLY A 60 -12.59 -6.60 2.84
N ALA A 61 -13.00 -5.53 2.17
CA ALA A 61 -14.27 -5.46 1.46
C ALA A 61 -14.47 -6.63 0.48
N LYS A 62 -15.71 -7.10 0.37
CA LYS A 62 -16.07 -8.15 -0.60
C LYS A 62 -15.92 -7.62 -2.02
N ALA A 63 -15.10 -8.31 -2.82
CA ALA A 63 -15.03 -8.14 -4.26
C ALA A 63 -15.84 -9.24 -4.96
N TYR A 64 -16.37 -8.93 -6.13
CA TYR A 64 -17.18 -9.83 -6.93
C TYR A 64 -16.64 -9.94 -8.36
N ASN A 65 -16.85 -11.09 -8.99
CA ASN A 65 -16.61 -11.27 -10.43
C ASN A 65 -17.84 -10.81 -11.26
N ALA A 66 -17.76 -10.95 -12.60
CA ALA A 66 -18.84 -10.57 -13.51
C ALA A 66 -20.14 -11.38 -13.32
N GLN A 67 -20.05 -12.58 -12.72
CA GLN A 67 -21.18 -13.42 -12.35
C GLN A 67 -21.69 -13.13 -10.93
N ASN A 68 -21.27 -12.01 -10.33
CA ASN A 68 -21.64 -11.56 -8.99
C ASN A 68 -21.30 -12.57 -7.87
N SER A 69 -20.31 -13.43 -8.09
CA SER A 69 -19.78 -14.33 -7.07
C SER A 69 -18.64 -13.66 -6.31
N VAL A 70 -18.61 -13.82 -4.98
CA VAL A 70 -17.54 -13.27 -4.14
C VAL A 70 -16.22 -13.96 -4.47
N ILE A 71 -15.16 -13.18 -4.58
CA ILE A 71 -13.80 -13.64 -4.89
C ILE A 71 -12.83 -13.08 -3.85
N SER A 72 -11.88 -13.91 -3.43
CA SER A 72 -10.83 -13.55 -2.46
C SER A 72 -9.42 -13.85 -2.97
N LYS A 73 -9.28 -14.70 -3.98
CA LYS A 73 -8.04 -15.04 -4.65
C LYS A 73 -8.26 -15.27 -6.14
N ILE A 74 -7.29 -14.88 -6.95
CA ILE A 74 -7.30 -15.03 -8.40
C ILE A 74 -5.88 -15.36 -8.85
N ASN A 75 -5.73 -16.36 -9.72
CA ASN A 75 -4.47 -16.66 -10.39
C ASN A 75 -4.65 -16.36 -11.88
N LEU A 76 -3.94 -15.35 -12.39
CA LEU A 76 -3.97 -14.97 -13.81
C LEU A 76 -2.78 -15.60 -14.51
N LYS A 77 -3.03 -16.37 -15.57
CA LYS A 77 -1.95 -17.08 -16.28
C LYS A 77 -1.10 -16.14 -17.12
N ALA A 78 0.17 -16.51 -17.35
CA ALA A 78 1.14 -15.72 -18.12
C ALA A 78 0.61 -15.19 -19.47
N ASN A 79 -0.23 -15.98 -20.16
CA ASN A 79 -0.76 -15.67 -21.48
C ASN A 79 -2.14 -14.99 -21.48
N GLU A 80 -2.68 -14.65 -20.31
CA GLU A 80 -3.97 -13.98 -20.19
C GLU A 80 -3.82 -12.46 -20.16
N ALA A 81 -4.90 -11.75 -20.48
CA ALA A 81 -4.95 -10.31 -20.31
C ALA A 81 -4.69 -9.95 -18.84
N LYS A 82 -3.69 -9.10 -18.58
CA LYS A 82 -3.32 -8.64 -17.22
C LYS A 82 -4.25 -7.52 -16.68
N ASN A 83 -5.46 -7.48 -17.25
CA ASN A 83 -6.54 -6.58 -16.89
C ASN A 83 -7.58 -7.39 -16.14
N LEU A 84 -7.72 -7.13 -14.85
CA LEU A 84 -8.67 -7.78 -13.97
C LEU A 84 -9.84 -6.84 -13.72
N THR A 85 -11.05 -7.25 -14.10
CA THR A 85 -12.27 -6.51 -13.73
C THR A 85 -12.78 -7.03 -12.39
N LEU A 86 -12.88 -6.13 -11.41
CA LEU A 86 -13.50 -6.37 -10.12
C LEU A 86 -14.80 -5.57 -10.00
N TYR A 87 -15.71 -6.06 -9.18
CA TYR A 87 -16.90 -5.33 -8.78
C TYR A 87 -16.89 -5.18 -7.26
N VAL A 88 -17.19 -3.98 -6.76
CA VAL A 88 -17.23 -3.69 -5.32
C VAL A 88 -18.52 -2.97 -4.95
N LYS A 89 -19.04 -3.24 -3.75
CA LYS A 89 -20.20 -2.53 -3.22
C LYS A 89 -19.80 -1.16 -2.71
N SER A 90 -20.41 -0.11 -3.24
CA SER A 90 -20.04 1.26 -2.87
C SER A 90 -20.38 1.64 -1.44
N SER A 91 -21.34 0.96 -0.79
CA SER A 91 -21.66 1.18 0.63
C SER A 91 -20.66 0.56 1.59
N SER A 92 -19.74 -0.30 1.11
CA SER A 92 -18.78 -0.98 1.96
C SER A 92 -18.06 0.03 2.85
N SER A 93 -18.13 -0.19 4.16
CA SER A 93 -17.37 0.56 5.15
C SER A 93 -15.93 0.10 5.26
N GLU A 94 -15.62 -1.08 4.75
CA GLU A 94 -14.26 -1.62 4.67
C GLU A 94 -13.61 -1.24 3.33
N ASP A 95 -12.30 -1.11 3.36
CA ASP A 95 -11.47 -0.97 2.15
C ASP A 95 -11.22 -2.32 1.50
N LEU A 96 -11.13 -2.33 0.17
CA LEU A 96 -10.62 -3.46 -0.59
C LEU A 96 -9.10 -3.33 -0.72
N ARG A 97 -8.37 -4.29 -0.17
CA ARG A 97 -6.91 -4.37 -0.31
C ARG A 97 -6.58 -5.42 -1.35
N VAL A 98 -5.84 -5.02 -2.38
CA VAL A 98 -5.46 -5.87 -3.51
C VAL A 98 -3.96 -6.12 -3.41
N LEU A 99 -3.58 -7.37 -3.17
CA LEU A 99 -2.19 -7.79 -3.04
C LEU A 99 -1.80 -8.61 -4.26
N VAL A 100 -0.63 -8.34 -4.82
CA VAL A 100 -0.14 -8.93 -6.06
C VAL A 100 1.24 -9.55 -5.82
N LYS A 101 1.36 -10.84 -6.15
CA LYS A 101 2.61 -11.60 -6.11
C LYS A 101 2.89 -12.18 -7.51
N ILE A 102 4.12 -11.98 -7.97
CA ILE A 102 4.57 -12.43 -9.29
C ILE A 102 6.01 -12.90 -9.12
N GLU A 103 6.31 -14.11 -9.61
CA GLU A 103 7.65 -14.66 -9.58
C GLU A 103 8.65 -13.71 -10.28
N GLY A 104 9.76 -13.39 -9.61
CA GLY A 104 10.78 -12.48 -10.13
C GLY A 104 10.45 -11.00 -9.98
N TYR A 105 9.38 -10.65 -9.26
CA TYR A 105 9.02 -9.29 -8.90
C TYR A 105 8.88 -9.12 -7.40
N ILE A 106 8.99 -7.88 -6.95
CA ILE A 106 8.74 -7.49 -5.57
C ILE A 106 7.23 -7.46 -5.34
N ASP A 107 6.77 -8.14 -4.29
CA ASP A 107 5.36 -8.12 -3.88
C ASP A 107 4.87 -6.67 -3.75
N ASN A 108 3.71 -6.37 -4.34
CA ASN A 108 3.11 -5.06 -4.30
C ASN A 108 1.59 -5.16 -4.05
N GLY A 109 0.94 -4.03 -3.85
CA GLY A 109 -0.51 -3.98 -3.69
C GLY A 109 -1.04 -2.55 -3.66
N ILE A 110 -2.36 -2.42 -3.66
CA ILE A 110 -3.05 -1.13 -3.50
C ILE A 110 -4.23 -1.28 -2.57
N THR A 111 -4.66 -0.17 -1.98
CA THR A 111 -5.89 -0.07 -1.20
C THR A 111 -6.91 0.73 -1.99
N ILE A 112 -8.14 0.21 -2.08
CA ILE A 112 -9.23 0.81 -2.83
C ILE A 112 -10.39 1.05 -1.86
N GLN A 113 -10.84 2.29 -1.78
CA GLN A 113 -12.02 2.67 -1.01
C GLN A 113 -13.29 2.54 -1.89
N PRO A 114 -14.18 1.58 -1.63
CA PRO A 114 -15.35 1.36 -2.50
C PRO A 114 -16.31 2.56 -2.56
N LYS A 115 -16.34 3.39 -1.52
CA LYS A 115 -17.14 4.63 -1.46
C LYS A 115 -16.64 5.66 -2.48
N SER A 116 -15.33 5.78 -2.62
CA SER A 116 -14.66 6.83 -3.39
C SER A 116 -14.46 6.48 -4.86
N VAL A 117 -14.53 5.19 -5.24
CA VAL A 117 -14.42 4.80 -6.66
C VAL A 117 -15.66 5.20 -7.46
N LYS A 118 -15.50 5.51 -8.74
CA LYS A 118 -16.58 5.64 -9.73
C LYS A 118 -16.71 4.35 -10.54
N ASP A 119 -17.86 4.17 -11.17
CA ASP A 119 -18.08 3.01 -12.04
C ASP A 119 -17.16 3.09 -13.27
N GLY A 120 -16.39 2.04 -13.51
CA GLY A 120 -15.39 1.99 -14.57
C GLY A 120 -14.02 2.59 -14.20
N ASP A 121 -13.80 2.95 -12.94
CA ASP A 121 -12.49 3.46 -12.48
C ASP A 121 -11.37 2.47 -12.79
N GLU A 122 -10.24 3.02 -13.25
CA GLU A 122 -9.03 2.26 -13.52
C GLU A 122 -8.03 2.45 -12.38
N LYS A 123 -7.40 1.35 -11.95
CA LYS A 123 -6.28 1.36 -10.99
C LYS A 123 -5.13 0.54 -11.55
N ILE A 124 -3.93 1.07 -11.42
CA ILE A 124 -2.71 0.45 -11.94
C ILE A 124 -1.84 0.03 -10.75
N ILE A 125 -1.34 -1.20 -10.78
CA ILE A 125 -0.37 -1.73 -9.83
C ILE A 125 0.94 -1.93 -10.59
N GLN A 126 1.94 -1.09 -10.31
CA GLN A 126 3.26 -1.17 -10.93
C GLN A 126 4.16 -2.15 -10.17
N MET A 127 4.69 -3.13 -10.87
CA MET A 127 5.51 -4.20 -10.32
C MET A 127 6.99 -3.92 -10.59
N ILE A 128 7.82 -4.06 -9.55
CA ILE A 128 9.26 -3.85 -9.64
C ILE A 128 9.94 -5.20 -9.84
N PRO A 129 10.77 -5.39 -10.87
CA PRO A 129 11.53 -6.62 -11.05
C PRO A 129 12.53 -6.79 -9.90
N ALA A 130 12.58 -7.99 -9.33
CA ALA A 130 13.58 -8.38 -8.34
C ALA A 130 14.89 -8.76 -9.06
N LYS A 131 15.55 -7.75 -9.64
CA LYS A 131 16.83 -7.89 -10.35
C LYS A 131 17.78 -6.77 -9.95
N SER A 132 19.01 -7.11 -9.57
CA SER A 132 20.03 -6.11 -9.22
C SER A 132 20.31 -5.11 -10.34
N GLY A 133 20.52 -3.86 -9.94
CA GLY A 133 20.87 -2.75 -10.80
C GLY A 133 19.81 -1.66 -10.86
N LYS A 134 20.01 -0.74 -11.79
CA LYS A 134 19.04 0.32 -12.10
C LYS A 134 17.82 -0.31 -12.78
N VAL A 135 16.65 -0.10 -12.19
CA VAL A 135 15.36 -0.51 -12.78
C VAL A 135 14.81 0.64 -13.62
N LYS A 136 14.74 1.83 -13.05
CA LYS A 136 14.30 3.09 -13.66
C LYS A 136 15.09 4.22 -12.98
N ASP A 137 15.12 5.42 -13.57
CA ASP A 137 15.57 6.61 -12.85
C ASP A 137 14.86 6.70 -11.48
N GLY A 138 15.66 6.82 -10.42
CA GLY A 138 15.19 6.84 -9.04
C GLY A 138 14.76 5.49 -8.44
N ILE A 139 14.93 4.35 -9.13
CA ILE A 139 14.71 3.01 -8.55
C ILE A 139 15.93 2.14 -8.77
N PHE A 140 16.59 1.78 -7.68
CA PHE A 140 17.75 0.88 -7.69
C PHE A 140 17.50 -0.32 -6.78
N VAL A 141 17.74 -1.51 -7.32
CA VAL A 141 17.59 -2.77 -6.58
C VAL A 141 18.98 -3.36 -6.36
N GLN A 142 19.28 -3.74 -5.12
CA GLN A 142 20.45 -4.53 -4.78
C GLN A 142 19.99 -5.88 -4.22
N ILE A 143 20.41 -6.96 -4.87
CA ILE A 143 20.31 -8.32 -4.33
C ILE A 143 21.69 -8.72 -3.83
N ALA A 144 21.78 -9.08 -2.56
CA ALA A 144 22.98 -9.59 -1.92
C ALA A 144 22.78 -11.04 -1.51
N GLU A 145 23.78 -11.87 -1.81
CA GLU A 145 23.86 -13.22 -1.26
C GLU A 145 24.24 -13.14 0.22
N ILE A 146 23.48 -13.84 1.05
CA ILE A 146 23.69 -13.88 2.48
C ILE A 146 24.49 -15.14 2.83
N THR A 147 25.60 -14.94 3.51
CA THR A 147 26.50 -16.00 3.97
C THR A 147 26.82 -15.82 5.44
N GLY A 148 27.18 -16.90 6.14
CA GLY A 148 27.46 -16.88 7.57
C GLY A 148 26.20 -16.75 8.41
N VAL A 149 25.22 -17.61 8.13
CA VAL A 149 24.04 -17.85 8.97
C VAL A 149 24.06 -19.33 9.34
N ASP A 150 24.04 -19.64 10.63
CA ASP A 150 24.06 -21.03 11.10
C ASP A 150 22.70 -21.72 10.94
N SER A 151 22.63 -23.02 11.25
CA SER A 151 21.38 -23.80 11.16
C SER A 151 20.27 -23.31 12.11
N ASP A 152 20.61 -22.51 13.10
CA ASP A 152 19.68 -21.89 14.05
C ASP A 152 19.18 -20.51 13.59
N GLY A 153 19.56 -20.11 12.36
CA GLY A 153 19.19 -18.84 11.75
C GLY A 153 19.94 -17.65 12.33
N ILE A 154 21.09 -17.85 12.99
CA ILE A 154 21.85 -16.78 13.64
C ILE A 154 22.99 -16.32 12.73
N THR A 155 23.14 -15.01 12.56
CA THR A 155 24.26 -14.44 11.81
C THR A 155 25.59 -14.63 12.55
N GLU A 156 26.57 -15.25 11.88
CA GLU A 156 27.92 -15.48 12.40
C GLU A 156 28.83 -14.25 12.26
N LYS A 157 28.45 -13.34 11.36
CA LYS A 157 29.15 -12.07 11.05
C LYS A 157 28.14 -10.96 10.75
N GLU A 158 28.64 -9.73 10.74
CA GLU A 158 27.86 -8.58 10.28
C GLU A 158 27.59 -8.67 8.76
N ILE A 159 26.38 -8.32 8.35
CA ILE A 159 25.97 -8.22 6.94
C ILE A 159 25.73 -6.75 6.61
N LYS A 160 26.33 -6.27 5.52
CA LYS A 160 26.19 -4.91 5.01
C LYS A 160 25.70 -4.95 3.57
N VAL A 161 24.65 -4.21 3.27
CA VAL A 161 24.10 -4.10 1.90
C VAL A 161 23.79 -2.64 1.61
N GLU A 162 24.10 -2.19 0.39
CA GLU A 162 23.80 -0.85 -0.10
C GLU A 162 23.11 -0.94 -1.47
N ALA A 163 21.98 -0.24 -1.61
CA ALA A 163 21.26 -0.02 -2.86
C ALA A 163 21.44 1.45 -3.26
N LYS A 164 22.31 1.70 -4.23
CA LYS A 164 22.61 3.03 -4.74
C LYS A 164 23.06 2.97 -6.20
N GLU A 165 22.44 3.79 -7.05
CA GLU A 165 22.90 3.94 -8.44
C GLU A 165 24.19 4.75 -8.49
N ASN A 166 25.12 4.36 -9.37
CA ASN A 166 26.31 5.14 -9.67
C ASN A 166 25.92 6.57 -10.09
N LYS A 167 26.44 7.58 -9.38
CA LYS A 167 26.14 9.02 -9.53
C LYS A 167 24.80 9.50 -8.96
N SER A 168 24.00 8.64 -8.33
CA SER A 168 22.85 9.12 -7.56
C SER A 168 23.31 9.91 -6.33
N ALA A 169 22.62 11.00 -6.03
CA ALA A 169 22.84 11.76 -4.80
C ALA A 169 22.40 10.94 -3.57
N THR A 170 21.40 10.08 -3.73
CA THR A 170 20.72 9.33 -2.67
C THR A 170 20.91 7.82 -2.83
N GLY A 171 20.66 7.09 -1.75
CA GLY A 171 20.81 5.65 -1.66
C GLY A 171 20.28 5.14 -0.32
N THR A 172 20.22 3.82 -0.17
CA THR A 172 19.85 3.17 1.08
C THR A 172 20.87 2.11 1.42
N SER A 173 21.29 2.05 2.68
CA SER A 173 22.13 0.97 3.18
C SER A 173 21.57 0.38 4.47
N ILE A 174 21.88 -0.89 4.70
CA ILE A 174 21.49 -1.59 5.92
C ILE A 174 22.67 -2.33 6.53
N VAL A 175 22.62 -2.48 7.84
CA VAL A 175 23.57 -3.27 8.63
C VAL A 175 22.80 -4.23 9.51
N ILE A 176 23.04 -5.53 9.32
CA ILE A 176 22.54 -6.59 10.19
C ILE A 176 23.69 -7.01 11.11
N PRO A 177 23.60 -6.79 12.43
CA PRO A 177 24.63 -7.18 13.37
C PRO A 177 24.87 -8.70 13.38
N LYS A 178 26.08 -9.11 13.76
CA LYS A 178 26.36 -10.48 14.18
C LYS A 178 25.46 -10.87 15.36
N GLY A 179 25.02 -12.13 15.43
CA GLY A 179 24.16 -12.65 16.48
C GLY A 179 22.67 -12.38 16.27
N THR A 180 22.28 -11.82 15.12
CA THR A 180 20.88 -11.63 14.75
C THR A 180 20.28 -12.97 14.38
N ARG A 181 19.22 -13.39 15.08
CA ARG A 181 18.43 -14.58 14.76
C ARG A 181 17.29 -14.22 13.81
N PHE A 182 17.19 -14.97 12.71
CA PHE A 182 16.08 -14.91 11.76
C PHE A 182 15.05 -15.98 12.08
N THR A 183 13.77 -15.61 12.08
CA THR A 183 12.66 -16.55 12.24
C THR A 183 11.53 -16.27 11.26
N ASP A 184 10.75 -17.31 10.95
CA ASP A 184 9.52 -17.21 10.17
C ASP A 184 8.35 -16.62 11.00
N LYS A 185 7.16 -16.51 10.39
CA LYS A 185 5.94 -16.05 11.07
C LYS A 185 5.53 -16.92 12.27
N ASN A 186 5.92 -18.19 12.29
CA ASN A 186 5.61 -19.13 13.37
C ASN A 186 6.67 -19.10 14.48
N GLY A 187 7.80 -18.42 14.27
CA GLY A 187 8.94 -18.39 15.19
C GLY A 187 9.97 -19.48 14.96
N ASN A 188 9.88 -20.25 13.88
CA ASN A 188 10.89 -21.24 13.51
C ASN A 188 12.12 -20.53 12.94
N PRO A 189 13.34 -21.00 13.22
CA PRO A 189 14.55 -20.51 12.56
C PRO A 189 14.45 -20.54 11.03
N VAL A 190 15.03 -19.53 10.37
CA VAL A 190 15.17 -19.47 8.91
C VAL A 190 16.62 -19.16 8.57
N THR A 191 17.17 -19.81 7.53
CA THR A 191 18.49 -19.53 6.98
C THR A 191 18.35 -18.80 5.64
N PRO A 192 18.15 -17.47 5.66
CA PRO A 192 18.06 -16.71 4.41
C PRO A 192 19.40 -16.75 3.68
N ASP A 193 19.33 -16.93 2.38
CA ASP A 193 20.47 -16.88 1.46
C ASP A 193 20.42 -15.65 0.55
N ARG A 194 19.34 -14.87 0.60
CA ARG A 194 19.14 -13.69 -0.25
C ARG A 194 18.53 -12.52 0.50
N LEU A 195 19.13 -11.35 0.32
CA LEU A 195 18.61 -10.05 0.75
C LEU A 195 18.38 -9.15 -0.46
N THR A 196 17.15 -8.69 -0.65
CA THR A 196 16.78 -7.69 -1.65
C THR A 196 16.52 -6.35 -0.97
N LEU A 197 17.35 -5.37 -1.28
CA LEU A 197 17.20 -3.98 -0.84
C LEU A 197 16.83 -3.13 -2.03
N VAL A 198 15.75 -2.37 -1.93
CA VAL A 198 15.36 -1.40 -2.95
C VAL A 198 15.44 -0.01 -2.39
N HIS A 199 16.07 0.86 -3.15
CA HIS A 199 16.07 2.29 -2.94
C HIS A 199 15.15 2.96 -3.95
N PHE A 200 14.35 3.89 -3.44
CA PHE A 200 13.49 4.77 -4.22
C PHE A 200 13.88 6.23 -3.94
N ASP A 201 14.12 7.00 -5.00
CA ASP A 201 14.21 8.46 -4.91
C ASP A 201 12.82 9.05 -5.15
N PRO A 202 12.12 9.51 -4.09
CA PRO A 202 10.76 10.06 -4.23
C PRO A 202 10.72 11.39 -5.00
N GLN A 203 11.87 11.99 -5.29
CA GLN A 203 11.96 13.23 -6.08
C GLN A 203 12.01 12.95 -7.59
N GLU A 204 12.19 11.70 -7.99
CA GLU A 204 12.21 11.29 -9.39
C GLU A 204 10.80 10.95 -9.90
N ALA A 205 10.48 11.42 -11.11
CA ALA A 205 9.13 11.37 -11.64
C ALA A 205 8.63 9.93 -11.89
N GLY A 206 7.46 9.62 -11.34
CA GLY A 206 6.81 8.30 -11.48
C GLY A 206 7.58 7.17 -10.78
N VAL A 207 8.45 7.47 -9.82
CA VAL A 207 8.99 6.47 -8.88
C VAL A 207 7.90 6.01 -7.93
N LEU A 208 7.08 6.95 -7.46
CA LEU A 208 5.99 6.70 -6.53
C LEU A 208 4.79 5.99 -7.18
N ASP A 209 4.80 5.76 -8.49
CA ASP A 209 3.80 4.90 -9.16
C ASP A 209 3.95 3.43 -8.75
N ALA A 210 5.15 3.01 -8.35
CA ALA A 210 5.43 1.69 -7.76
C ALA A 210 5.27 1.67 -6.23
N TYR A 211 4.82 2.76 -5.65
CA TYR A 211 4.64 2.87 -4.21
C TYR A 211 3.50 1.94 -3.74
N PRO A 212 3.76 1.01 -2.82
CA PRO A 212 2.75 0.09 -2.35
C PRO A 212 1.64 0.83 -1.62
N GLY A 213 0.38 0.48 -1.91
CA GLY A 213 -0.78 1.18 -1.38
C GLY A 213 -1.16 2.45 -2.15
N GLY A 214 -0.28 2.99 -3.00
CA GLY A 214 -0.37 4.36 -3.52
C GLY A 214 0.06 5.42 -2.50
N LEU A 215 0.02 6.70 -2.89
CA LEU A 215 0.33 7.82 -1.99
C LEU A 215 -0.87 8.29 -1.18
N ASP A 216 -2.08 8.10 -1.71
CA ASP A 216 -3.33 8.36 -1.00
C ASP A 216 -3.74 7.09 -0.25
N VAL A 217 -3.48 7.04 1.05
CA VAL A 217 -3.63 5.82 1.84
C VAL A 217 -4.52 6.05 3.05
N MET A 218 -5.09 4.96 3.54
CA MET A 218 -5.73 4.93 4.84
C MET A 218 -4.71 4.48 5.88
N VAL A 219 -4.46 5.31 6.88
CA VAL A 219 -3.59 4.99 8.01
C VAL A 219 -4.39 5.04 9.30
N ASP A 220 -3.95 4.28 10.28
CA ASP A 220 -4.49 4.34 11.63
C ASP A 220 -3.76 5.46 12.39
N VAL A 221 -4.45 6.57 12.66
CA VAL A 221 -4.00 7.67 13.51
C VAL A 221 -4.78 7.58 14.81
N ASP A 222 -4.11 7.17 15.88
CA ASP A 222 -4.66 7.09 17.24
C ASP A 222 -5.96 6.27 17.38
N GLY A 223 -6.08 5.20 16.59
CA GLY A 223 -7.24 4.31 16.58
C GLY A 223 -8.29 4.66 15.54
N ASN A 224 -8.13 5.78 14.82
CA ASN A 224 -9.01 6.23 13.76
C ASN A 224 -8.38 6.01 12.39
N MET A 225 -9.14 5.43 11.47
CA MET A 225 -8.70 5.32 10.09
C MET A 225 -8.88 6.66 9.40
N GLU A 226 -7.78 7.30 8.99
CA GLU A 226 -7.78 8.57 8.30
C GLU A 226 -7.17 8.45 6.91
N GLN A 227 -7.73 9.20 5.97
CA GLN A 227 -7.18 9.30 4.62
C GLN A 227 -6.10 10.38 4.59
N VAL A 228 -4.88 9.96 4.27
CA VAL A 228 -3.72 10.84 4.17
C VAL A 228 -3.09 10.74 2.81
N HIS A 229 -2.38 11.79 2.43
CA HIS A 229 -1.47 11.80 1.31
C HIS A 229 -0.04 11.79 1.82
N PHE A 230 0.75 10.85 1.33
CA PHE A 230 2.17 10.76 1.66
C PHE A 230 3.02 11.71 0.81
N LYS A 231 3.90 12.44 1.48
CA LYS A 231 4.97 13.23 0.87
C LYS A 231 6.32 12.70 1.33
N SER A 232 6.95 11.88 0.50
CA SER A 232 8.10 11.08 0.93
C SER A 232 9.42 11.83 0.83
N ALA A 233 10.18 11.83 1.92
CA ALA A 233 11.55 12.32 1.98
C ALA A 233 12.56 11.27 1.51
N ALA A 234 12.33 10.00 1.87
CA ALA A 234 13.09 8.86 1.36
C ALA A 234 12.27 7.57 1.50
N PHE A 235 12.46 6.64 0.55
CA PHE A 235 11.68 5.40 0.50
C PHE A 235 12.55 4.18 0.18
N ALA A 236 12.28 3.05 0.84
CA ALA A 236 13.02 1.80 0.67
C ALA A 236 12.16 0.56 0.85
N SER A 237 12.62 -0.58 0.31
CA SER A 237 12.06 -1.92 0.57
C SER A 237 13.16 -2.87 1.03
N ILE A 238 12.89 -3.65 2.08
CA ILE A 238 13.84 -4.62 2.63
C ILE A 238 13.17 -5.99 2.66
N ILE A 239 13.71 -6.94 1.91
CA ILE A 239 13.20 -8.31 1.81
C ILE A 239 14.36 -9.27 2.07
N LEU A 240 14.13 -10.24 2.94
CA LEU A 240 15.09 -11.28 3.27
C LEU A 240 14.38 -12.63 3.11
N GLU A 241 14.96 -13.54 2.35
CA GLU A 241 14.31 -14.82 2.01
C GLU A 241 15.34 -15.94 1.80
N ASP A 242 14.87 -17.18 1.88
CA ASP A 242 15.65 -18.37 1.54
C ASP A 242 15.45 -18.78 0.06
N SER A 243 16.21 -19.79 -0.39
CA SER A 243 16.13 -20.37 -1.73
C SER A 243 14.78 -20.98 -2.08
N ASN A 244 13.95 -21.32 -1.08
CA ASN A 244 12.58 -21.80 -1.29
C ASN A 244 11.57 -20.65 -1.41
N GLY A 245 12.02 -19.39 -1.29
CA GLY A 245 11.17 -18.21 -1.29
C GLY A 245 10.45 -17.96 0.04
N ASN A 246 10.84 -18.66 1.12
CA ASN A 246 10.33 -18.37 2.45
C ASN A 246 10.94 -17.06 2.92
N LYS A 247 10.08 -16.06 3.14
CA LYS A 247 10.51 -14.74 3.61
C LYS A 247 10.72 -14.77 5.12
N VAL A 248 11.83 -14.22 5.59
CA VAL A 248 12.03 -13.91 7.01
C VAL A 248 10.92 -12.94 7.41
N ASN A 249 10.23 -13.30 8.50
CA ASN A 249 8.95 -12.74 8.93
C ASN A 249 8.75 -11.25 8.55
N LYS A 250 7.86 -10.99 7.57
CA LYS A 250 7.26 -9.67 7.39
C LYS A 250 6.35 -9.44 8.58
N ALA A 251 6.71 -8.47 9.43
CA ALA A 251 6.00 -8.19 10.67
C ALA A 251 4.47 -8.20 10.43
N THR A 252 3.77 -9.22 10.96
CA THR A 252 2.30 -9.25 10.92
C THR A 252 1.84 -8.34 12.05
N GLN A 253 1.17 -7.25 11.70
CA GLN A 253 0.74 -6.23 12.64
C GLN A 253 -0.77 -6.33 12.77
N LYS A 254 -1.21 -7.37 13.49
CA LYS A 254 -2.64 -7.58 13.74
C LYS A 254 -3.20 -6.32 14.42
N ARG A 255 -4.18 -5.64 13.77
CA ARG A 255 -5.04 -4.64 14.44
C ARG A 255 -5.66 -5.31 15.67
N LEU A 256 -5.10 -5.01 16.83
CA LEU A 256 -5.63 -5.41 18.12
C LEU A 256 -5.92 -4.12 18.86
N ASN A 257 -7.19 -3.93 19.20
CA ASN A 257 -7.66 -2.83 20.04
C ASN A 257 -6.75 -2.72 21.27
N LYS A 258 -6.13 -1.55 21.46
CA LYS A 258 -5.42 -1.15 22.69
C LYS A 258 -4.47 -2.20 23.28
N GLY A 259 -3.25 -2.21 22.74
CA GLY A 259 -2.07 -2.70 23.46
C GLY A 259 -1.69 -4.14 23.17
N GLU A 260 -1.01 -4.38 22.05
CA GLU A 260 0.04 -5.40 21.99
C GLU A 260 0.98 -5.17 20.78
N LYS A 261 2.12 -5.85 20.85
CA LYS A 261 3.43 -5.51 20.27
C LYS A 261 3.58 -6.01 18.83
N THR A 262 4.14 -5.19 17.93
CA THR A 262 4.63 -5.61 16.60
C THR A 262 5.50 -6.86 16.71
N VAL A 263 5.09 -7.97 16.10
CA VAL A 263 5.84 -9.24 16.14
C VAL A 263 6.74 -9.32 14.92
N SER A 264 7.77 -8.48 14.88
CA SER A 264 8.94 -8.75 14.05
C SER A 264 10.02 -9.39 14.91
N LYS A 265 10.43 -10.60 14.54
CA LYS A 265 11.28 -11.46 15.38
C LYS A 265 12.72 -11.53 14.86
N LEU A 266 13.25 -10.42 14.32
CA LEU A 266 14.70 -10.24 14.41
C LEU A 266 15.03 -10.10 15.90
N SER A 267 15.89 -10.97 16.43
CA SER A 267 16.30 -10.87 17.84
C SER A 267 16.92 -9.49 18.13
N GLU A 268 17.76 -9.04 17.20
CA GLU A 268 18.43 -7.74 17.22
C GLU A 268 17.86 -6.79 16.16
N PRO A 269 17.76 -5.48 16.44
CA PRO A 269 17.42 -4.51 15.41
C PRO A 269 18.54 -4.39 14.37
N ILE A 270 18.15 -4.23 13.11
CA ILE A 270 19.06 -3.84 12.03
C ILE A 270 19.13 -2.32 11.97
N THR A 271 20.27 -1.78 11.54
CA THR A 271 20.40 -0.35 11.26
C THR A 271 20.06 -0.09 9.80
N VAL A 272 19.13 0.82 9.55
CA VAL A 272 18.81 1.33 8.22
C VAL A 272 19.31 2.76 8.11
N ARG A 273 20.00 3.04 7.01
CA ARG A 273 20.50 4.37 6.64
C ARG A 273 19.90 4.76 5.28
N MET A 274 19.14 5.84 5.24
CA MET A 274 18.54 6.37 4.02
C MET A 274 19.08 7.78 3.76
N GLU A 275 19.55 8.03 2.55
CA GLU A 275 20.00 9.36 2.13
C GLU A 275 18.81 10.15 1.61
N VAL A 276 18.67 11.40 2.08
CA VAL A 276 17.57 12.30 1.74
C VAL A 276 18.15 13.49 0.96
N LYS A 277 17.61 13.83 -0.20
CA LYS A 277 18.11 14.93 -1.03
C LYS A 277 17.91 16.28 -0.31
N LYS A 278 18.90 17.18 -0.35
CA LYS A 278 18.70 18.57 0.11
C LYS A 278 17.85 19.34 -0.89
N GLY A 279 17.14 20.36 -0.43
CA GLY A 279 16.26 21.17 -1.29
C GLY A 279 14.82 20.69 -1.32
N ILE A 280 14.49 19.57 -0.67
CA ILE A 280 13.12 19.10 -0.52
C ILE A 280 12.35 19.97 0.46
N ARG A 281 11.02 19.94 0.35
CA ARG A 281 10.10 20.69 1.21
C ARG A 281 9.16 19.75 1.96
N ASP A 282 8.87 20.07 3.21
CA ASP A 282 7.89 19.36 4.04
C ASP A 282 6.46 19.51 3.50
N ALA A 283 5.48 18.90 4.15
CA ALA A 283 4.07 19.00 3.81
C ALA A 283 3.55 20.44 3.71
N GLU A 284 4.04 21.33 4.59
CA GLU A 284 3.69 22.74 4.68
C GLU A 284 4.41 23.62 3.63
N GLY A 285 5.40 23.06 2.94
CA GLY A 285 6.19 23.76 1.95
C GLY A 285 7.44 24.46 2.51
N ASN A 286 7.79 24.27 3.79
CA ASN A 286 9.04 24.76 4.35
C ASN A 286 10.22 23.94 3.81
N LEU A 287 11.38 24.59 3.70
CA LEU A 287 12.60 23.90 3.29
C LEU A 287 13.09 23.02 4.42
N VAL A 288 13.32 21.74 4.12
CA VAL A 288 13.82 20.77 5.10
C VAL A 288 15.29 21.04 5.43
N GLN A 289 15.62 20.94 6.71
CA GLN A 289 16.93 21.25 7.28
C GLN A 289 17.50 20.08 8.08
N CYS A 290 18.73 20.27 8.53
CA CYS A 290 19.37 19.34 9.46
C CYS A 290 18.69 19.39 10.83
N ASN A 291 18.61 18.24 11.48
CA ASN A 291 17.91 17.98 12.74
C ASN A 291 16.38 18.03 12.68
N ASP A 292 15.79 18.33 11.51
CA ASP A 292 14.36 18.12 11.31
C ASP A 292 14.02 16.64 11.57
N THR A 293 12.83 16.42 12.12
CA THR A 293 12.30 15.08 12.41
C THR A 293 11.17 14.79 11.44
N ILE A 294 11.14 13.56 10.94
CA ILE A 294 10.13 13.13 9.97
C ILE A 294 9.61 11.76 10.39
N PRO A 295 8.28 11.56 10.42
CA PRO A 295 7.69 10.27 10.77
C PRO A 295 8.20 9.11 9.92
N LEU A 296 8.39 7.96 10.56
CA LEU A 296 8.71 6.70 9.90
C LEU A 296 7.47 5.82 9.77
N TRP A 297 7.21 5.40 8.54
CA TRP A 297 6.10 4.53 8.18
C TRP A 297 6.60 3.19 7.64
N GLY A 298 5.86 2.13 7.95
CA GLY A 298 6.07 0.79 7.41
C GLY A 298 4.85 0.28 6.66
N TYR A 299 5.05 -0.41 5.54
CA TYR A 299 3.97 -1.10 4.82
C TYR A 299 4.06 -2.60 5.01
N ASN A 300 3.00 -3.18 5.58
CA ASN A 300 2.83 -4.61 5.60
C ASN A 300 2.09 -5.06 4.33
N VAL A 301 2.80 -5.65 3.37
CA VAL A 301 2.19 -6.11 2.12
C VAL A 301 1.31 -7.35 2.27
N ASP A 302 1.47 -8.15 3.32
CA ASP A 302 0.56 -9.29 3.54
C ASP A 302 -0.79 -8.83 4.12
N GLU A 303 -0.81 -7.66 4.76
CA GLU A 303 -2.03 -7.01 5.23
C GLU A 303 -2.51 -5.89 4.31
N GLY A 304 -1.68 -5.36 3.43
CA GLY A 304 -1.98 -4.21 2.57
C GLY A 304 -2.17 -2.90 3.31
N LEU A 305 -1.45 -2.67 4.42
CA LEU A 305 -1.65 -1.50 5.29
C LEU A 305 -0.34 -0.77 5.59
N TRP A 306 -0.43 0.55 5.62
CA TRP A 306 0.58 1.46 6.14
C TRP A 306 0.35 1.71 7.63
N GLN A 307 1.44 1.75 8.38
CA GLN A 307 1.40 1.95 9.83
C GLN A 307 2.55 2.85 10.25
N TYR A 308 2.26 3.73 11.20
CA TYR A 308 3.29 4.54 11.85
C TYR A 308 4.15 3.62 12.73
N GLU A 309 5.47 3.70 12.58
CA GLU A 309 6.42 2.86 13.32
C GLU A 309 6.66 3.40 14.75
N LYS A 310 5.83 4.35 15.20
CA LYS A 310 5.91 5.01 16.52
C LYS A 310 7.27 5.63 16.78
N ARG A 311 7.78 6.29 15.75
CA ARG A 311 9.07 6.96 15.77
C ARG A 311 9.17 7.98 14.64
N ASP A 312 9.71 9.13 14.99
CA ASP A 312 10.28 10.08 14.04
C ASP A 312 11.78 9.85 13.86
N VAL A 313 12.27 10.12 12.66
CA VAL A 313 13.69 10.01 12.31
C VAL A 313 14.27 11.40 12.13
N SER A 314 15.30 11.72 12.90
CA SER A 314 16.05 12.96 12.75
C SER A 314 16.98 12.91 11.53
N LEU A 315 16.97 13.99 10.74
CA LEU A 315 17.90 14.17 9.64
C LEU A 315 19.27 14.63 10.13
N GLN A 316 20.30 13.83 9.89
CA GLN A 316 21.67 14.18 10.22
C GLN A 316 22.28 15.06 9.13
N CYS A 317 23.02 16.07 9.58
CA CYS A 317 23.89 16.88 8.75
C CYS A 317 24.95 15.99 8.10
N THR A 318 25.30 16.30 6.85
CA THR A 318 26.49 15.73 6.21
C THR A 318 27.30 16.82 5.55
N ASP A 319 28.60 16.56 5.39
CA ASP A 319 29.52 17.41 4.63
C ASP A 319 29.17 17.44 3.14
N ASP A 320 28.43 16.44 2.66
CA ASP A 320 27.89 16.41 1.33
C ASP A 320 26.76 17.45 1.20
N LYS A 321 27.00 18.46 0.36
CA LYS A 321 26.05 19.56 0.13
C LYS A 321 24.77 19.12 -0.59
N SER A 322 24.71 17.90 -1.11
CA SER A 322 23.56 17.38 -1.85
C SER A 322 22.57 16.59 -0.99
N LYS A 323 22.92 16.16 0.22
CA LYS A 323 22.06 15.26 1.01
C LYS A 323 22.13 15.41 2.54
N PHE A 324 21.03 15.04 3.19
CA PHE A 324 20.95 14.66 4.60
C PHE A 324 20.97 13.13 4.73
N VAL A 325 21.09 12.64 5.96
CA VAL A 325 21.06 11.20 6.25
C VAL A 325 20.11 10.91 7.39
N ALA A 326 19.19 9.98 7.17
CA ALA A 326 18.32 9.41 8.17
C ALA A 326 18.88 8.05 8.62
N ILE A 327 19.09 7.85 9.92
CA ILE A 327 19.56 6.59 10.49
C ILE A 327 18.60 6.13 11.57
N PHE A 328 18.10 4.90 11.49
CA PHE A 328 17.21 4.34 12.49
C PHE A 328 17.37 2.82 12.64
N PRO A 329 17.22 2.29 13.87
CA PRO A 329 17.12 0.85 14.08
C PRO A 329 15.69 0.36 13.82
N THR A 330 15.52 -0.78 13.15
CA THR A 330 14.22 -1.46 13.02
C THR A 330 14.38 -2.96 13.16
N ARG A 331 13.33 -3.64 13.63
CA ARG A 331 13.23 -5.10 13.54
C ARG A 331 12.41 -5.55 12.34
N SER A 332 11.65 -4.65 11.71
CA SER A 332 10.65 -4.96 10.70
C SER A 332 11.24 -4.91 9.28
N LEU A 333 11.20 -6.06 8.60
CA LEU A 333 11.58 -6.24 7.19
C LEU A 333 10.37 -5.97 6.30
N SER A 334 10.26 -4.73 5.84
CA SER A 334 9.12 -4.25 5.06
C SER A 334 9.54 -3.10 4.16
N PHE A 335 8.59 -2.48 3.47
CA PHE A 335 8.83 -1.13 2.98
C PHE A 335 8.96 -0.16 4.16
N LYS A 336 9.82 0.84 3.99
CA LYS A 336 10.09 1.92 4.95
C LYS A 336 10.00 3.25 4.23
N ASN A 337 9.16 4.13 4.73
CA ASN A 337 8.95 5.47 4.18
C ASN A 337 9.16 6.52 5.25
N ILE A 338 10.03 7.49 4.99
CA ILE A 338 10.24 8.66 5.83
C ILE A 338 9.40 9.78 5.22
N ASP A 339 8.33 10.20 5.91
CA ASP A 339 7.23 10.89 5.24
C ASP A 339 6.42 11.82 6.12
N TRP A 340 5.94 12.92 5.52
CA TRP A 340 4.92 13.78 6.10
C TRP A 340 3.55 13.42 5.54
N VAL A 341 2.61 13.11 6.44
CA VAL A 341 1.21 12.90 6.08
C VAL A 341 0.46 14.22 5.97
N CYS A 342 -0.15 14.49 4.83
CA CYS A 342 -1.14 15.57 4.70
C CYS A 342 -2.54 14.98 4.73
N CYS A 343 -3.41 15.44 5.61
CA CYS A 343 -4.83 15.07 5.56
C CYS A 343 -5.49 15.69 4.32
N LEU A 344 -6.27 14.89 3.58
CA LEU A 344 -6.89 15.30 2.31
C LEU A 344 -8.21 16.08 2.47
N ALA A 345 -8.73 16.23 3.70
CA ALA A 345 -10.00 16.91 3.99
C ALA A 345 -9.77 18.30 4.60
N ILE A 346 -10.02 19.35 3.80
CA ILE A 346 -9.83 20.77 4.15
C ILE A 346 -10.61 21.20 5.41
N ASP A 347 -11.75 20.58 5.70
CA ASP A 347 -12.65 21.01 6.79
C ASP A 347 -12.36 20.35 8.15
N ILE A 348 -11.40 19.42 8.24
CA ILE A 348 -11.06 18.69 9.48
C ILE A 348 -9.62 18.93 9.93
N CYS A 349 -8.83 19.72 9.19
CA CYS A 349 -7.46 20.03 9.57
C CYS A 349 -7.36 21.33 10.38
N PRO A 350 -7.22 21.29 11.71
CA PRO A 350 -6.47 22.34 12.37
C PRO A 350 -5.01 22.17 11.90
N SER A 351 -4.51 23.13 11.13
CA SER A 351 -3.09 23.23 10.77
C SER A 351 -2.13 22.95 11.95
N PRO A 352 -0.90 22.41 11.74
CA PRO A 352 -0.31 21.83 10.53
C PRO A 352 -0.26 20.29 10.60
N CYS A 353 0.41 19.60 9.66
CA CYS A 353 0.57 18.15 9.63
C CYS A 353 1.31 17.66 10.89
N VAL A 354 0.57 17.39 11.96
CA VAL A 354 1.15 16.95 13.23
C VAL A 354 1.44 15.45 13.12
N PRO A 355 2.63 14.98 13.53
CA PRO A 355 2.86 13.55 13.71
C PRO A 355 1.80 12.95 14.66
N PRO A 356 1.36 11.69 14.47
CA PRO A 356 0.49 11.02 15.43
C PRO A 356 1.14 11.08 16.81
N THR A 357 0.41 11.56 17.82
CA THR A 357 0.92 11.67 19.19
C THR A 357 0.76 10.33 19.92
N ASP A 358 1.84 9.83 20.54
CA ASP A 358 1.94 8.50 21.19
C ASP A 358 0.84 8.16 22.22
#